data_AF-A0AAJ6YGB6-F1
#
_entry.id   AF-A0AAJ6YGB6-F1
#
_cell.length_a   1.000
_cell.length_b   1.000
_cell.length_c   1.000
_cell.angle_alpha   90.00
_cell.angle_beta   90.00
_cell.angle_gamma   90.00
#
_symmetry.space_group_name_H-M   'P 1'
#
loop_
_entity.id
_entity.type
_entity.pdbx_description
1 polymer ?
#
loop_
_entity_poly.entity_id
_entity_poly.type
_entity_poly.pdbx_seq_one_letter_code
_entity_poly.pdbx_strand_id
1 'polypeptide(L)'
;METSVAGRRRTATRHSAEDQALDQIAKEAEARLAARRQARAEAREIRMRELERQQKEAEENADRVFDMCTADTNRAMRVTPDPIRASRLLANSNNFQSSRRSSEDSLEDAGLGRDLRIELKEFEEKFRKAMIANAQLDNEKSSYGYQVDLLKDKLEELEEMTAQLRRELREKNREADQSKRLSQRLKEDLDICRAQLLERDTLIQENGLVIVEEERSESEETQKENGPIHRKRVLVSTEAAELLQNAGEGSLDVRLRKFASEKKELQDEIRHLRLELEEARNRMRPERTSGSVLGLSDSEDAQREANKLLADYKFKLQKAEQDMSTLQATVARLESQVIRYKSAAEASEKAEDELKVEKRKLQREVRESQGRVEELETANSHLQRRLDKLKNAKSALLKEL
;
A
#
# COMPACT_ATOMS: atom_id res chain seq x y z
N MET A 1 -38.06 32.98 -39.06
CA MET A 1 -38.00 31.50 -39.15
C MET A 1 -37.47 31.00 -37.83
N GLU A 2 -38.35 30.48 -37.00
CA GLU A 2 -38.02 29.81 -35.73
C GLU A 2 -37.59 28.38 -36.04
N THR A 3 -36.47 27.93 -35.47
CA THR A 3 -36.09 26.51 -35.48
C THR A 3 -35.95 26.02 -34.04
N SER A 4 -36.80 25.05 -33.74
CA SER A 4 -37.10 24.50 -32.43
C SER A 4 -35.98 23.60 -31.89
N VAL A 5 -35.75 23.74 -30.58
CA VAL A 5 -34.85 22.92 -29.75
C VAL A 5 -35.52 21.57 -29.45
N ALA A 6 -34.85 20.45 -29.76
CA ALA A 6 -35.26 19.12 -29.34
C ALA A 6 -34.08 18.33 -28.75
N GLY A 7 -33.72 18.65 -27.51
CA GLY A 7 -32.80 17.84 -26.69
C GLY A 7 -33.51 16.62 -26.11
N ARG A 8 -33.14 15.42 -26.58
CA ARG A 8 -33.57 14.13 -26.01
C ARG A 8 -33.09 14.01 -24.56
N ARG A 9 -33.97 14.23 -23.58
CA ARG A 9 -33.73 13.83 -22.17
C ARG A 9 -33.62 12.31 -22.10
N ARG A 10 -32.41 11.79 -21.94
CA ARG A 10 -32.20 10.40 -21.49
C ARG A 10 -32.53 10.32 -20.00
N THR A 11 -33.28 9.29 -19.65
CA THR A 11 -33.77 8.95 -18.31
C THR A 11 -32.60 8.64 -17.36
N ALA A 12 -32.22 9.60 -16.51
CA ALA A 12 -31.17 9.41 -15.50
C ALA A 12 -31.60 8.57 -14.28
N THR A 13 -32.88 8.21 -14.18
CA THR A 13 -33.47 7.52 -13.02
C THR A 13 -33.37 6.00 -13.03
N ARG A 14 -33.07 5.36 -14.18
CA ARG A 14 -32.96 3.89 -14.25
C ARG A 14 -31.62 3.34 -13.73
N HIS A 15 -30.53 4.08 -13.92
CA HIS A 15 -29.20 3.64 -13.50
C HIS A 15 -29.04 3.64 -11.97
N SER A 16 -29.68 4.56 -11.25
CA SER A 16 -29.59 4.59 -9.77
C SER A 16 -30.24 3.38 -9.09
N ALA A 17 -31.31 2.82 -9.65
CA ALA A 17 -31.98 1.66 -9.07
C ALA A 17 -31.23 0.35 -9.41
N GLU A 18 -30.67 0.28 -10.62
CA GLU A 18 -29.83 -0.83 -11.06
C GLU A 18 -28.50 -0.86 -10.28
N ASP A 19 -27.85 0.28 -10.08
CA ASP A 19 -26.62 0.39 -9.30
C ASP A 19 -26.86 0.03 -7.82
N GLN A 20 -27.98 0.47 -7.23
CA GLN A 20 -28.36 0.07 -5.87
C GLN A 20 -28.65 -1.44 -5.76
N ALA A 21 -29.23 -2.06 -6.79
CA ALA A 21 -29.45 -3.50 -6.81
C ALA A 21 -28.13 -4.27 -6.94
N LEU A 22 -27.18 -3.78 -7.76
CA LEU A 22 -25.84 -4.38 -7.88
C LEU A 22 -25.04 -4.26 -6.59
N ASP A 23 -25.12 -3.13 -5.89
CA ASP A 23 -24.50 -2.94 -4.58
C ASP A 23 -25.08 -3.89 -3.51
N GLN A 24 -26.40 -4.11 -3.53
CA GLN A 24 -27.04 -5.07 -2.63
C GLN A 24 -26.61 -6.51 -2.92
N ILE A 25 -26.53 -6.89 -4.20
CA ILE A 25 -26.05 -8.21 -4.61
C ILE A 25 -24.58 -8.41 -4.20
N ALA A 26 -23.73 -7.39 -4.36
CA ALA A 26 -22.33 -7.45 -3.94
C ALA A 26 -22.20 -7.63 -2.43
N LYS A 27 -22.95 -6.85 -1.63
CA LYS A 27 -22.97 -6.96 -0.16
C LYS A 27 -23.51 -8.32 0.30
N GLU A 28 -24.55 -8.84 -0.34
CA GLU A 28 -25.12 -10.15 0.00
C GLU A 28 -24.15 -11.29 -0.37
N ALA A 29 -23.43 -11.17 -1.50
CA ALA A 29 -22.40 -12.11 -1.89
C ALA A 29 -21.19 -12.10 -0.92
N GLU A 30 -20.79 -10.91 -0.46
CA GLU A 30 -19.73 -10.74 0.53
C GLU A 30 -20.16 -11.31 1.89
N ALA A 31 -21.38 -11.03 2.35
CA ALA A 31 -21.93 -11.60 3.58
C ALA A 31 -22.03 -13.12 3.53
N ARG A 32 -22.43 -13.70 2.39
CA ARG A 32 -22.43 -15.16 2.17
C ARG A 32 -21.01 -15.75 2.21
N LEU A 33 -20.03 -15.08 1.62
CA LEU A 33 -18.63 -15.50 1.69
C LEU A 33 -18.10 -15.43 3.12
N ALA A 34 -18.40 -14.36 3.86
CA ALA A 34 -18.02 -14.20 5.26
C ALA A 34 -18.64 -15.28 6.15
N ALA A 35 -19.93 -15.57 5.98
CA ALA A 35 -20.62 -16.65 6.71
C ALA A 35 -20.00 -18.02 6.38
N ARG A 36 -19.62 -18.27 5.12
CA ARG A 36 -18.95 -19.51 4.71
C ARG A 36 -17.55 -19.63 5.33
N ARG A 37 -16.81 -18.53 5.45
CA ARG A 37 -15.52 -18.48 6.17
C ARG A 37 -15.69 -18.76 7.66
N GLN A 38 -16.71 -18.16 8.29
CA GLN A 38 -17.03 -18.44 9.70
C GLN A 38 -17.41 -19.89 9.93
N ALA A 39 -18.30 -20.46 9.11
CA ALA A 39 -18.69 -21.87 9.21
C ALA A 39 -17.51 -22.83 9.03
N ARG A 40 -16.57 -22.52 8.10
CA ARG A 40 -15.32 -23.28 7.96
C ARG A 40 -14.44 -23.14 9.20
N ALA A 41 -14.29 -21.94 9.76
CA ALA A 41 -13.52 -21.72 10.98
C ALA A 41 -14.11 -22.47 12.18
N GLU A 42 -15.43 -22.44 12.36
CA GLU A 42 -16.14 -23.20 13.39
C GLU A 42 -16.00 -24.72 13.19
N ALA A 43 -16.08 -25.20 11.95
CA ALA A 43 -15.86 -26.61 11.63
C ALA A 43 -14.43 -27.07 11.98
N ARG A 44 -13.41 -26.23 11.73
CA ARG A 44 -12.04 -26.49 12.18
C ARG A 44 -11.96 -26.56 13.69
N GLU A 45 -12.59 -25.62 14.39
CA GLU A 45 -12.56 -25.55 15.84
C GLU A 45 -13.23 -26.75 16.51
N ILE A 46 -14.39 -27.19 16.00
CA ILE A 46 -15.09 -28.39 16.48
C ILE A 46 -14.22 -29.63 16.28
N ARG A 47 -13.62 -29.77 15.09
CA ARG A 47 -12.80 -30.93 14.74
C ARG A 47 -11.49 -30.98 15.54
N MET A 48 -10.89 -29.81 15.84
CA MET A 48 -9.74 -29.69 16.74
C MET A 48 -10.07 -30.08 18.18
N ARG A 49 -11.24 -29.68 18.70
CA ARG A 49 -11.70 -30.08 20.04
C ARG A 49 -11.97 -31.58 20.15
N GLU A 50 -12.58 -32.18 19.13
CA GLU A 50 -12.85 -33.63 19.11
C GLU A 50 -11.55 -34.44 19.07
N LEU A 51 -10.56 -33.93 18.36
CA LEU A 51 -9.19 -34.45 18.33
C LEU A 51 -8.50 -34.46 19.68
N GLU A 52 -8.48 -33.29 20.36
CA GLU A 52 -7.89 -33.16 21.69
C GLU A 52 -8.57 -34.12 22.67
N ARG A 53 -9.88 -34.31 22.52
CA ARG A 53 -10.64 -35.27 23.31
C ARG A 53 -10.22 -36.71 23.01
N GLN A 54 -10.06 -37.10 21.73
CA GLN A 54 -9.60 -38.44 21.37
C GLN A 54 -8.17 -38.72 21.84
N GLN A 55 -7.28 -37.73 21.76
CA GLN A 55 -5.91 -37.83 22.31
C GLN A 55 -5.95 -38.06 23.82
N LYS A 56 -6.74 -37.28 24.54
CA LYS A 56 -6.90 -37.41 25.99
C LYS A 56 -7.52 -38.76 26.39
N GLU A 57 -8.53 -39.24 25.68
CA GLU A 57 -9.13 -40.56 25.91
C GLU A 57 -8.14 -41.71 25.61
N ALA A 58 -7.26 -41.54 24.62
CA ALA A 58 -6.20 -42.50 24.31
C ALA A 58 -5.09 -42.52 25.36
N GLU A 59 -4.69 -41.36 25.90
CA GLU A 59 -3.76 -41.24 27.03
C GLU A 59 -4.34 -41.89 28.28
N GLU A 60 -5.59 -41.59 28.64
CA GLU A 60 -6.29 -42.22 29.78
C GLU A 60 -6.40 -43.75 29.62
N ASN A 61 -6.62 -44.25 28.40
CA ASN A 61 -6.64 -45.69 28.14
C ASN A 61 -5.24 -46.32 28.21
N ALA A 62 -4.19 -45.63 27.76
CA ALA A 62 -2.82 -46.09 27.89
C ALA A 62 -2.41 -46.20 29.36
N ASP A 63 -2.79 -45.23 30.19
CA ASP A 63 -2.57 -45.23 31.64
C ASP A 63 -3.32 -46.40 32.31
N ARG A 64 -4.59 -46.64 31.95
CA ARG A 64 -5.37 -47.78 32.48
C ARG A 64 -4.73 -49.13 32.12
N VAL A 65 -4.22 -49.28 30.90
CA VAL A 65 -3.55 -50.52 30.46
C VAL A 65 -2.20 -50.69 31.17
N PHE A 66 -1.50 -49.59 31.46
CA PHE A 66 -0.26 -49.59 32.24
C PHE A 66 -0.51 -50.00 33.70
N ASP A 67 -1.54 -49.46 34.34
CA ASP A 67 -1.95 -49.80 35.72
C ASP A 67 -2.37 -51.27 35.86
N MET A 68 -3.10 -51.81 34.87
CA MET A 68 -3.49 -53.22 34.87
C MET A 68 -2.26 -54.15 34.74
N CYS A 69 -1.29 -53.80 33.92
CA CYS A 69 -0.09 -54.61 33.71
C CYS A 69 0.93 -54.53 34.87
N THR A 70 0.97 -53.40 35.58
CA THR A 70 1.76 -53.25 36.81
C THR A 70 1.12 -54.00 38.00
N ALA A 71 -0.20 -54.12 38.04
CA ALA A 71 -0.89 -54.96 39.02
C ALA A 71 -0.60 -56.46 38.83
N ASP A 72 -0.56 -56.94 37.58
CA ASP A 72 -0.29 -58.36 37.27
C ASP A 72 1.18 -58.75 37.51
N THR A 73 2.13 -57.85 37.28
CA THR A 73 3.56 -58.08 37.62
C THR A 73 3.80 -58.13 39.12
N ASN A 74 3.09 -57.33 39.92
CA ASN A 74 3.17 -57.36 41.38
C ASN A 74 2.50 -58.59 42.01
N ARG A 75 1.53 -59.22 41.34
CA ARG A 75 0.90 -60.47 41.81
C ARG A 75 1.78 -61.69 41.59
N ALA A 76 2.67 -61.68 40.60
CA ALA A 76 3.61 -62.78 40.33
C ALA A 76 4.84 -62.81 41.27
N MET A 77 5.13 -61.72 42.00
CA MET A 77 6.31 -61.60 42.88
C MET A 77 6.06 -61.91 44.37
N ARG A 78 4.82 -62.21 44.79
CA ARG A 78 4.56 -62.69 46.17
C ARG A 78 4.44 -64.21 46.22
N VAL A 79 5.58 -64.90 46.15
CA VAL A 79 5.72 -66.27 46.66
C VAL A 79 6.46 -66.19 48.00
N THR A 80 5.71 -65.93 49.07
CA THR A 80 6.12 -66.19 50.45
C THR A 80 4.93 -66.83 51.17
N PRO A 81 5.08 -68.02 51.79
CA PRO A 81 3.99 -68.64 52.53
C PRO A 81 4.04 -68.13 53.98
N ASP A 82 3.04 -67.38 54.40
CA ASP A 82 2.86 -67.03 55.81
C ASP A 82 1.75 -67.90 56.43
N PRO A 83 1.94 -68.48 57.63
CA PRO A 83 1.04 -69.48 58.16
C PRO A 83 -0.10 -68.90 59.02
N ILE A 84 -1.29 -69.48 58.82
CA ILE A 84 -2.36 -69.70 59.80
C ILE A 84 -3.13 -68.47 60.34
N ARG A 85 -4.37 -68.29 59.84
CA ARG A 85 -5.58 -68.44 60.69
C ARG A 85 -6.84 -68.71 59.86
N ALA A 86 -7.62 -69.68 60.34
CA ALA A 86 -8.76 -70.31 59.67
C ALA A 86 -10.12 -69.69 60.02
N SER A 87 -11.05 -69.65 59.05
CA SER A 87 -12.44 -70.17 59.12
C SER A 87 -13.22 -69.74 57.88
N ARG A 88 -13.52 -70.65 56.96
CA ARG A 88 -14.79 -71.41 56.80
C ARG A 88 -15.90 -70.64 56.07
N LEU A 89 -16.29 -71.16 54.89
CA LEU A 89 -17.61 -71.73 54.51
C LEU A 89 -17.75 -71.60 52.97
N LEU A 90 -17.50 -72.67 52.20
CA LEU A 90 -18.47 -73.67 51.68
C LEU A 90 -19.29 -73.20 50.45
N ALA A 91 -18.94 -73.74 49.27
CA ALA A 91 -19.80 -74.28 48.19
C ALA A 91 -18.93 -74.48 46.93
N ASN A 92 -18.24 -75.62 46.77
CA ASN A 92 -18.71 -76.84 46.12
C ASN A 92 -19.41 -76.64 44.76
N SER A 93 -18.63 -76.76 43.68
CA SER A 93 -19.12 -77.32 42.41
C SER A 93 -18.14 -78.37 41.92
N ASN A 94 -18.66 -79.59 41.84
CA ASN A 94 -18.01 -80.81 41.42
C ASN A 94 -17.38 -80.68 40.03
N ASN A 95 -16.16 -81.17 39.87
CA ASN A 95 -15.69 -81.64 38.57
C ASN A 95 -14.85 -82.91 38.77
N PHE A 96 -15.53 -84.04 38.88
CA PHE A 96 -14.91 -85.36 38.77
C PHE A 96 -14.77 -85.71 37.29
N GLN A 97 -13.67 -86.42 37.00
CA GLN A 97 -13.39 -87.19 35.78
C GLN A 97 -12.87 -86.41 34.56
N SER A 98 -11.55 -86.24 34.52
CA SER A 98 -10.81 -86.92 33.45
C SER A 98 -9.37 -87.21 33.86
N SER A 99 -9.04 -88.47 33.76
CA SER A 99 -7.75 -89.11 33.98
C SER A 99 -6.62 -88.41 33.25
N ARG A 100 -5.60 -87.96 33.99
CA ARG A 100 -4.20 -88.03 33.56
C ARG A 100 -3.33 -88.45 34.74
N ARG A 101 -3.10 -89.77 34.81
CA ARG A 101 -1.84 -90.32 35.33
C ARG A 101 -0.70 -89.60 34.61
N SER A 102 -0.05 -88.63 35.27
CA SER A 102 1.25 -88.14 34.83
C SER A 102 2.29 -88.86 35.67
N SER A 103 2.78 -89.98 35.14
CA SER A 103 4.04 -90.57 35.58
C SER A 103 5.16 -89.67 35.08
N GLU A 104 5.78 -88.98 36.02
CA GLU A 104 7.02 -88.26 35.86
C GLU A 104 8.14 -89.30 35.74
N ASP A 105 8.50 -89.65 34.51
CA ASP A 105 9.80 -90.24 34.19
C ASP A 105 10.14 -89.97 32.72
N SER A 106 10.66 -88.77 32.45
CA SER A 106 11.45 -88.46 31.25
C SER A 106 12.25 -87.17 31.50
N LEU A 107 13.43 -87.33 32.09
CA LEU A 107 14.39 -86.26 32.44
C LEU A 107 15.17 -85.74 31.22
N GLU A 108 14.48 -85.41 30.12
CA GLU A 108 15.07 -84.72 28.94
C GLU A 108 14.11 -83.66 28.32
N ASP A 109 12.92 -83.40 28.89
CA ASP A 109 11.90 -82.48 28.32
C ASP A 109 11.66 -81.20 29.15
N ALA A 110 12.23 -81.10 30.35
CA ALA A 110 12.06 -79.93 31.21
C ALA A 110 12.71 -78.65 30.64
N GLY A 111 13.71 -78.80 29.77
CA GLY A 111 14.36 -77.70 29.03
C GLY A 111 13.50 -77.21 27.86
N LEU A 112 13.10 -78.10 26.95
CA LEU A 112 12.33 -77.78 25.75
C LEU A 112 10.96 -77.16 26.08
N GLY A 113 10.25 -77.68 27.08
CA GLY A 113 9.00 -77.07 27.53
C GLY A 113 9.19 -75.69 28.21
N ARG A 114 10.36 -75.43 28.81
CA ARG A 114 10.69 -74.12 29.38
C ARG A 114 11.08 -73.14 28.28
N ASP A 115 11.84 -73.57 27.29
CA ASP A 115 12.27 -72.78 26.14
C ASP A 115 11.07 -72.39 25.28
N LEU A 116 10.14 -73.31 24.99
CA LEU A 116 8.89 -73.01 24.31
C LEU A 116 8.01 -72.00 25.08
N ARG A 117 8.02 -72.04 26.42
CA ARG A 117 7.33 -71.04 27.24
C ARG A 117 8.02 -69.67 27.22
N ILE A 118 9.34 -69.64 27.12
CA ILE A 118 10.11 -68.40 26.97
C ILE A 118 9.89 -67.82 25.58
N GLU A 119 9.99 -68.62 24.53
CA GLU A 119 9.69 -68.23 23.15
C GLU A 119 8.26 -67.72 23.00
N LEU A 120 7.28 -68.41 23.58
CA LEU A 120 5.88 -67.96 23.59
C LEU A 120 5.76 -66.57 24.24
N LYS A 121 6.41 -66.35 25.39
CA LYS A 121 6.42 -65.03 26.05
C LYS A 121 7.12 -63.98 25.20
N GLU A 122 8.23 -64.32 24.55
CA GLU A 122 8.91 -63.39 23.64
C GLU A 122 8.04 -63.03 22.43
N PHE A 123 7.29 -64.00 21.88
CA PHE A 123 6.34 -63.75 20.81
C PHE A 123 5.16 -62.88 21.29
N GLU A 124 4.63 -63.13 22.48
CA GLU A 124 3.59 -62.30 23.11
C GLU A 124 4.08 -60.87 23.34
N GLU A 125 5.31 -60.68 23.81
CA GLU A 125 5.92 -59.36 24.00
C GLU A 125 6.17 -58.64 22.66
N LYS A 126 6.64 -59.36 21.63
CA LYS A 126 6.81 -58.81 20.27
C LYS A 126 5.46 -58.40 19.67
N PHE A 127 4.42 -59.21 19.83
CA PHE A 127 3.07 -58.89 19.39
C PHE A 127 2.51 -57.68 20.12
N ARG A 128 2.71 -57.60 21.44
CA ARG A 128 2.31 -56.44 22.25
C ARG A 128 3.01 -55.16 21.79
N LYS A 129 4.33 -55.20 21.57
CA LYS A 129 5.10 -54.06 21.03
C LYS A 129 4.59 -53.63 19.67
N ALA A 130 4.30 -54.57 18.78
CA ALA A 130 3.73 -54.28 17.46
C ALA A 130 2.33 -53.65 17.56
N MET A 131 1.47 -54.10 18.47
CA MET A 131 0.15 -53.48 18.68
C MET A 131 0.26 -52.05 19.21
N ILE A 132 1.17 -51.79 20.16
CA ILE A 132 1.41 -50.43 20.68
C ILE A 132 1.94 -49.51 19.55
N ALA A 133 2.92 -49.98 18.79
CA ALA A 133 3.46 -49.23 17.66
C ALA A 133 2.40 -48.96 16.57
N ASN A 134 1.52 -49.93 16.29
CA ASN A 134 0.44 -49.74 15.33
C ASN A 134 -0.59 -48.71 15.81
N ALA A 135 -0.94 -48.74 17.11
CA ALA A 135 -1.81 -47.72 17.70
C ALA A 135 -1.16 -46.32 17.68
N GLN A 136 0.14 -46.23 17.93
CA GLN A 136 0.88 -44.97 17.80
C GLN A 136 0.87 -44.43 16.37
N LEU A 137 1.11 -45.29 15.37
CA LEU A 137 1.07 -44.93 13.95
C LEU A 137 -0.34 -44.48 13.51
N ASP A 138 -1.40 -45.11 14.02
CA ASP A 138 -2.77 -44.68 13.72
C ASP A 138 -3.09 -43.30 14.34
N ASN A 139 -2.57 -43.01 15.53
CA ASN A 139 -2.66 -41.68 16.15
C ASN A 139 -1.88 -40.62 15.36
N GLU A 140 -0.65 -40.92 14.95
CA GLU A 140 0.16 -40.04 14.12
C GLU A 140 -0.48 -39.78 12.76
N LYS A 141 -0.97 -40.84 12.10
CA LYS A 141 -1.71 -40.73 10.83
C LYS A 141 -2.94 -39.86 10.96
N SER A 142 -3.70 -40.02 12.05
CA SER A 142 -4.85 -39.18 12.34
C SER A 142 -4.39 -37.73 12.50
N SER A 143 -3.41 -37.47 13.37
CA SER A 143 -2.80 -36.14 13.61
C SER A 143 -2.37 -35.43 12.31
N TYR A 144 -1.60 -36.11 11.45
CA TYR A 144 -1.19 -35.57 10.15
C TYR A 144 -2.36 -35.34 9.20
N GLY A 145 -3.38 -36.20 9.23
CA GLY A 145 -4.63 -35.98 8.48
C GLY A 145 -5.28 -34.64 8.82
N TYR A 146 -5.29 -34.25 10.09
CA TYR A 146 -5.83 -32.95 10.51
C TYR A 146 -4.94 -31.79 10.12
N GLN A 147 -3.62 -31.95 10.21
CA GLN A 147 -2.69 -30.92 9.75
C GLN A 147 -2.89 -30.65 8.25
N VAL A 148 -3.07 -31.70 7.45
CA VAL A 148 -3.36 -31.59 6.02
C VAL A 148 -4.70 -30.88 5.78
N ASP A 149 -5.75 -31.25 6.50
CA ASP A 149 -7.06 -30.62 6.36
C ASP A 149 -7.00 -29.13 6.72
N LEU A 150 -6.34 -28.76 7.82
CA LEU A 150 -6.13 -27.36 8.21
C LEU A 150 -5.33 -26.57 7.17
N LEU A 151 -4.35 -27.19 6.53
CA LEU A 151 -3.54 -26.55 5.48
C LEU A 151 -4.34 -26.34 4.19
N LYS A 152 -5.18 -27.30 3.77
CA LYS A 152 -6.10 -27.12 2.62
C LYS A 152 -7.03 -25.95 2.86
N ASP A 153 -7.55 -25.89 4.07
CA ASP A 153 -8.45 -24.87 4.55
C ASP A 153 -7.83 -23.45 4.52
N LYS A 154 -6.58 -23.33 4.98
CA LYS A 154 -5.79 -22.09 4.86
C LYS A 154 -5.48 -21.74 3.40
N LEU A 155 -5.23 -22.75 2.56
CA LEU A 155 -4.96 -22.55 1.14
C LEU A 155 -6.19 -21.97 0.43
N GLU A 156 -7.39 -22.51 0.69
CA GLU A 156 -8.66 -21.98 0.16
C GLU A 156 -8.88 -20.51 0.59
N GLU A 157 -8.61 -20.16 1.85
CA GLU A 157 -8.73 -18.77 2.32
C GLU A 157 -7.76 -17.82 1.61
N LEU A 158 -6.51 -18.24 1.42
CA LEU A 158 -5.51 -17.46 0.68
C LEU A 158 -5.90 -17.30 -0.81
N GLU A 159 -6.47 -18.33 -1.42
CA GLU A 159 -6.98 -18.26 -2.80
C GLU A 159 -8.14 -17.26 -2.93
N GLU A 160 -9.08 -17.28 -1.99
CA GLU A 160 -10.18 -16.31 -1.98
C GLU A 160 -9.68 -14.88 -1.74
N MET A 161 -8.76 -14.68 -0.79
CA MET A 161 -8.16 -13.37 -0.51
C MET A 161 -7.39 -12.84 -1.73
N THR A 162 -6.60 -13.68 -2.39
CA THR A 162 -5.89 -13.27 -3.62
C THR A 162 -6.85 -12.95 -4.76
N ALA A 163 -7.97 -13.66 -4.88
CA ALA A 163 -9.01 -13.34 -5.85
C ALA A 163 -9.68 -11.98 -5.56
N GLN A 164 -9.94 -11.66 -4.28
CA GLN A 164 -10.47 -10.36 -3.84
C GLN A 164 -9.50 -9.22 -4.15
N LEU A 165 -8.23 -9.34 -3.73
CA LEU A 165 -7.19 -8.33 -4.01
C LEU A 165 -7.01 -8.10 -5.51
N ARG A 166 -7.12 -9.14 -6.34
CA ARG A 166 -7.08 -9.00 -7.81
C ARG A 166 -8.29 -8.24 -8.37
N ARG A 167 -9.47 -8.31 -7.75
CA ARG A 167 -10.64 -7.53 -8.17
C ARG A 167 -10.47 -6.06 -7.78
N GLU A 168 -10.08 -5.79 -6.53
CA GLU A 168 -9.81 -4.44 -6.03
C GLU A 168 -8.73 -3.73 -6.86
N LEU A 169 -7.65 -4.44 -7.21
CA LEU A 169 -6.61 -3.88 -8.09
C LEU A 169 -7.17 -3.45 -9.45
N ARG A 170 -8.10 -4.22 -10.04
CA ARG A 170 -8.72 -3.87 -11.32
C ARG A 170 -9.62 -2.65 -11.18
N GLU A 171 -10.37 -2.54 -10.08
CA GLU A 171 -11.22 -1.39 -9.79
C GLU A 171 -10.39 -0.12 -9.57
N LYS A 172 -9.33 -0.20 -8.76
CA LYS A 172 -8.42 0.93 -8.53
C LYS A 172 -7.70 1.37 -9.81
N ASN A 173 -7.34 0.46 -10.70
CA ASN A 173 -6.82 0.83 -12.02
C ASN A 173 -7.87 1.57 -12.87
N ARG A 174 -9.13 1.13 -12.86
CA ARG A 174 -10.21 1.83 -13.58
C ARG A 174 -10.44 3.25 -13.03
N GLU A 175 -10.45 3.41 -11.70
CA GLU A 175 -10.56 4.73 -11.04
C GLU A 175 -9.38 5.64 -11.40
N ALA A 176 -8.16 5.10 -11.41
CA ALA A 176 -6.96 5.84 -11.79
C ALA A 176 -7.03 6.30 -13.25
N ASP A 177 -7.48 5.44 -14.17
CA ASP A 177 -7.63 5.80 -15.58
C ASP A 177 -8.73 6.85 -15.81
N GLN A 178 -9.84 6.77 -15.06
CA GLN A 178 -10.88 7.81 -15.09
C GLN A 178 -10.32 9.15 -14.58
N SER A 179 -9.58 9.13 -13.48
CA SER A 179 -8.97 10.33 -12.90
C SER A 179 -7.93 10.96 -13.84
N LYS A 180 -7.13 10.14 -14.54
CA LYS A 180 -6.21 10.62 -15.59
C LYS A 180 -6.94 11.32 -16.72
N ARG A 181 -8.04 10.76 -17.22
CA ARG A 181 -8.85 11.38 -18.28
C ARG A 181 -9.44 12.71 -17.83
N LEU A 182 -9.94 12.80 -16.60
CA LEU A 182 -10.46 14.06 -16.04
C LEU A 182 -9.34 15.10 -15.87
N SER A 183 -8.18 14.70 -15.35
CA SER A 183 -7.03 15.59 -15.22
C SER A 183 -6.55 16.11 -16.57
N GLN A 184 -6.54 15.26 -17.60
CA GLN A 184 -6.18 15.67 -18.96
C GLN A 184 -7.15 16.71 -19.51
N ARG A 185 -8.47 16.48 -19.39
CA ARG A 185 -9.49 17.47 -19.81
C ARG A 185 -9.33 18.80 -19.09
N LEU A 186 -9.11 18.76 -17.76
CA LEU A 186 -8.90 19.97 -16.98
C LEU A 186 -7.63 20.74 -17.40
N LYS A 187 -6.57 20.03 -17.83
CA LYS A 187 -5.38 20.68 -18.39
C LYS A 187 -5.68 21.35 -19.73
N GLU A 188 -6.38 20.66 -20.61
CA GLU A 188 -6.82 21.21 -21.91
C GLU A 188 -7.68 22.47 -21.71
N ASP A 189 -8.66 22.42 -20.80
CA ASP A 189 -9.51 23.57 -20.46
C ASP A 189 -8.69 24.74 -19.88
N LEU A 190 -7.69 24.44 -19.03
CA LEU A 190 -6.81 25.44 -18.43
C LEU A 190 -5.93 26.10 -19.50
N ASP A 191 -5.36 25.33 -20.41
CA ASP A 191 -4.54 25.85 -21.50
C ASP A 191 -5.36 26.73 -22.45
N ILE A 192 -6.62 26.35 -22.74
CA ILE A 192 -7.56 27.21 -23.48
C ILE A 192 -7.80 28.53 -22.73
N CYS A 193 -8.09 28.48 -21.43
CA CYS A 193 -8.31 29.68 -20.63
C CYS A 193 -7.07 30.58 -20.58
N ARG A 194 -5.87 30.00 -20.47
CA ARG A 194 -4.60 30.74 -20.53
C ARG A 194 -4.41 31.41 -21.89
N ALA A 195 -4.67 30.71 -22.98
CA ALA A 195 -4.57 31.27 -24.32
C ALA A 195 -5.53 32.46 -24.50
N GLN A 196 -6.77 32.33 -24.04
CA GLN A 196 -7.76 33.41 -24.07
C GLN A 196 -7.35 34.62 -23.22
N LEU A 197 -6.75 34.39 -22.04
CA LEU A 197 -6.22 35.47 -21.21
C LEU A 197 -5.04 36.18 -21.87
N LEU A 198 -4.13 35.43 -22.50
CA LEU A 198 -3.02 36.00 -23.26
C LEU A 198 -3.52 36.84 -24.43
N GLU A 199 -4.47 36.32 -25.22
CA GLU A 199 -5.09 37.07 -26.32
C GLU A 199 -5.76 38.36 -25.83
N ARG A 200 -6.46 38.30 -24.69
CA ARG A 200 -7.05 39.50 -24.07
C ARG A 200 -5.96 40.49 -23.67
N ASP A 201 -4.89 40.03 -23.04
CA ASP A 201 -3.80 40.89 -22.57
C ASP A 201 -3.00 41.49 -23.75
N THR A 202 -2.83 40.76 -24.86
CA THR A 202 -2.24 41.32 -26.09
C THR A 202 -3.14 42.38 -26.71
N LEU A 203 -4.46 42.13 -26.80
CA LEU A 203 -5.40 43.13 -27.29
C LEU A 203 -5.41 44.40 -26.42
N ILE A 204 -5.31 44.25 -25.10
CA ILE A 204 -5.19 45.40 -24.17
C ILE A 204 -3.94 46.23 -24.50
N GLN A 205 -2.79 45.57 -24.69
CA GLN A 205 -1.53 46.24 -25.03
C GLN A 205 -1.54 46.89 -26.42
N GLU A 206 -2.07 46.21 -27.44
CA GLU A 206 -2.20 46.73 -28.81
C GLU A 206 -3.05 48.01 -28.86
N ASN A 207 -4.05 48.12 -27.98
CA ASN A 207 -4.88 49.32 -27.83
C ASN A 207 -4.23 50.40 -26.94
N GLY A 208 -2.96 50.24 -26.53
CA GLY A 208 -2.22 51.22 -25.73
C GLY A 208 -2.70 51.33 -24.29
N LEU A 209 -3.35 50.29 -23.76
CA LEU A 209 -3.85 50.23 -22.39
C LEU A 209 -2.95 49.33 -21.54
N VAL A 210 -2.85 49.65 -20.25
CA VAL A 210 -2.11 48.90 -19.24
C VAL A 210 -2.99 48.71 -18.01
N ILE A 211 -2.90 47.55 -17.39
CA ILE A 211 -3.60 47.23 -16.15
C ILE A 211 -2.79 47.76 -14.98
N VAL A 212 -3.35 48.71 -14.23
CA VAL A 212 -2.76 49.24 -13.00
C VAL A 212 -3.50 48.66 -11.80
N GLU A 213 -2.74 48.11 -10.84
CA GLU A 213 -3.30 47.67 -9.56
C GLU A 213 -3.55 48.88 -8.66
N GLU A 214 -4.76 48.96 -8.09
CA GLU A 214 -5.06 49.95 -7.07
C GLU A 214 -4.54 49.46 -5.72
N GLU A 215 -3.50 50.12 -5.20
CA GLU A 215 -3.01 49.89 -3.84
C GLU A 215 -4.05 50.41 -2.84
N ARG A 216 -4.56 49.50 -2.00
CA ARG A 216 -5.53 49.84 -0.95
C ARG A 216 -4.84 50.73 0.07
N SER A 217 -5.44 51.88 0.37
CA SER A 217 -5.14 52.62 1.60
C SER A 217 -5.40 51.73 2.81
N GLU A 218 -4.50 51.76 3.80
CA GLU A 218 -4.46 50.93 5.02
C GLU A 218 -5.75 50.94 5.89
N SER A 219 -6.79 51.67 5.48
CA SER A 219 -8.02 51.90 6.24
C SER A 219 -9.14 50.86 6.00
N GLU A 220 -8.98 49.88 5.11
CA GLU A 220 -10.01 48.87 4.77
C GLU A 220 -9.67 47.43 5.23
N GLU A 221 -8.88 47.26 6.29
CA GLU A 221 -8.48 45.93 6.79
C GLU A 221 -9.56 45.17 7.58
N THR A 222 -10.73 45.74 7.84
CA THR A 222 -11.70 45.16 8.81
C THR A 222 -12.73 44.18 8.24
N GLN A 223 -12.59 43.68 7.00
CA GLN A 223 -13.47 42.62 6.50
C GLN A 223 -12.67 41.44 5.94
N LYS A 224 -12.25 40.56 6.84
CA LYS A 224 -11.78 39.21 6.51
C LYS A 224 -13.00 38.31 6.32
N GLU A 225 -13.53 38.23 5.11
CA GLU A 225 -14.29 37.06 4.65
C GLU A 225 -13.42 36.27 3.66
N ASN A 226 -13.39 34.95 3.85
CA ASN A 226 -12.61 33.97 3.09
C ASN A 226 -13.06 33.87 1.62
N GLY A 227 -12.75 34.89 0.83
CA GLY A 227 -12.86 34.90 -0.63
C GLY A 227 -11.55 35.33 -1.27
N PRO A 228 -11.33 35.03 -2.57
CA PRO A 228 -10.15 35.51 -3.29
C PRO A 228 -10.07 37.03 -3.18
N ILE A 229 -8.90 37.53 -2.73
CA ILE A 229 -8.65 38.96 -2.55
C ILE A 229 -8.74 39.63 -3.92
N HIS A 230 -9.89 40.24 -4.22
CA HIS A 230 -10.09 40.98 -5.44
C HIS A 230 -9.37 42.32 -5.33
N ARG A 231 -8.10 42.37 -5.74
CA ARG A 231 -7.41 43.63 -6.00
C ARG A 231 -8.15 44.34 -7.13
N LYS A 232 -8.60 45.57 -6.88
CA LYS A 232 -9.17 46.41 -7.94
C LYS A 232 -8.09 46.69 -8.97
N ARG A 233 -8.41 46.40 -10.22
CA ARG A 233 -7.52 46.60 -11.37
C ARG A 233 -8.22 47.55 -12.32
N VAL A 234 -7.52 48.59 -12.74
CA VAL A 234 -8.05 49.61 -13.64
C VAL A 234 -7.25 49.60 -14.92
N LEU A 235 -7.94 49.74 -16.06
CA LEU A 235 -7.31 49.93 -17.36
C LEU A 235 -7.05 51.42 -17.57
N VAL A 236 -5.80 51.77 -17.83
CA VAL A 236 -5.34 53.15 -18.03
C VAL A 236 -4.45 53.18 -19.28
N SER A 237 -4.40 54.30 -20.01
CA SER A 237 -3.46 54.42 -21.14
C SER A 237 -2.01 54.35 -20.66
N THR A 238 -1.09 53.94 -21.54
CA THR A 238 0.36 53.91 -21.26
C THR A 238 0.86 55.26 -20.74
N GLU A 239 0.51 56.36 -21.42
CA GLU A 239 0.89 57.71 -21.04
C GLU A 239 0.38 58.09 -19.63
N ALA A 240 -0.89 57.75 -19.31
CA ALA A 240 -1.44 58.04 -18.00
C ALA A 240 -0.85 57.16 -16.91
N ALA A 241 -0.47 55.91 -17.22
CA ALA A 241 0.24 55.04 -16.29
C ALA A 241 1.64 55.58 -15.94
N GLU A 242 2.38 56.10 -16.92
CA GLU A 242 3.69 56.76 -16.71
C GLU A 242 3.55 58.03 -15.86
N LEU A 243 2.56 58.87 -16.15
CA LEU A 243 2.27 60.05 -15.31
C LEU A 243 1.94 59.62 -13.88
N LEU A 244 1.11 58.61 -13.69
CA LEU A 244 0.76 58.09 -12.37
C LEU A 244 1.95 57.47 -11.62
N GLN A 245 3.00 57.02 -12.31
CA GLN A 245 4.24 56.57 -11.68
C GLN A 245 5.04 57.75 -11.13
N ASN A 246 5.02 58.89 -11.84
CA ASN A 246 5.71 60.12 -11.44
C ASN A 246 5.04 60.84 -10.24
N ALA A 247 3.74 60.57 -9.99
CA ALA A 247 2.98 61.18 -8.89
C ALA A 247 3.31 60.62 -7.48
N GLY A 248 4.22 59.64 -7.40
CA GLY A 248 4.61 58.94 -6.17
C GLY A 248 3.60 57.87 -5.72
N GLU A 249 3.81 57.32 -4.53
CA GLU A 249 3.02 56.19 -4.00
C GLU A 249 1.63 56.62 -3.48
N GLY A 250 0.69 55.66 -3.49
CA GLY A 250 -0.69 55.82 -3.00
C GLY A 250 -1.76 55.38 -4.00
N SER A 251 -3.01 55.33 -3.52
CA SER A 251 -4.15 54.97 -4.36
C SER A 251 -4.27 55.88 -5.57
N LEU A 252 -4.94 55.39 -6.62
CA LEU A 252 -5.16 56.14 -7.86
C LEU A 252 -5.76 57.53 -7.57
N ASP A 253 -6.74 57.58 -6.68
CA ASP A 253 -7.40 58.82 -6.24
C ASP A 253 -6.48 59.79 -5.49
N VAL A 254 -5.48 59.28 -4.76
CA VAL A 254 -4.49 60.12 -4.06
C VAL A 254 -3.53 60.73 -5.06
N ARG A 255 -3.02 59.93 -6.01
CA ARG A 255 -2.14 60.40 -7.08
C ARG A 255 -2.81 61.44 -7.98
N LEU A 256 -4.07 61.20 -8.36
CA LEU A 256 -4.86 62.15 -9.15
C LEU A 256 -5.10 63.47 -8.39
N ARG A 257 -5.32 63.41 -7.07
CA ARG A 257 -5.44 64.62 -6.24
C ARG A 257 -4.16 65.43 -6.16
N LYS A 258 -3.00 64.79 -6.06
CA LYS A 258 -1.68 65.47 -6.08
C LYS A 258 -1.47 66.22 -7.40
N PHE A 259 -1.76 65.59 -8.54
CA PHE A 259 -1.70 66.29 -9.83
C PHE A 259 -2.67 67.45 -9.92
N ALA A 260 -3.88 67.31 -9.37
CA ALA A 260 -4.85 68.40 -9.35
C ALA A 260 -4.38 69.59 -8.50
N SER A 261 -3.70 69.36 -7.36
CA SER A 261 -3.12 70.42 -6.55
C SER A 261 -1.92 71.09 -7.22
N GLU A 262 -0.97 70.31 -7.75
CA GLU A 262 0.20 70.84 -8.47
C GLU A 262 -0.22 71.68 -9.68
N LYS A 263 -1.21 71.19 -10.45
CA LYS A 263 -1.78 71.96 -11.56
C LYS A 263 -2.36 73.30 -11.10
N LYS A 264 -3.01 73.32 -9.93
CA LYS A 264 -3.59 74.55 -9.37
C LYS A 264 -2.51 75.52 -8.91
N GLU A 265 -1.46 75.02 -8.24
CA GLU A 265 -0.30 75.81 -7.82
C GLU A 265 0.43 76.44 -9.01
N LEU A 266 0.72 75.66 -10.05
CA LEU A 266 1.32 76.18 -11.29
C LEU A 266 0.41 77.18 -12.00
N GLN A 267 -0.92 76.99 -11.97
CA GLN A 267 -1.85 77.97 -12.49
C GLN A 267 -1.84 79.28 -11.68
N ASP A 268 -1.67 79.19 -10.37
CA ASP A 268 -1.55 80.35 -9.47
C ASP A 268 -0.23 81.09 -9.71
N GLU A 269 0.87 80.35 -9.88
CA GLU A 269 2.19 80.90 -10.20
C GLU A 269 2.22 81.55 -11.59
N ILE A 270 1.62 80.93 -12.61
CA ILE A 270 1.46 81.55 -13.94
C ILE A 270 0.63 82.84 -13.85
N ARG A 271 -0.42 82.86 -13.01
CA ARG A 271 -1.21 84.08 -12.81
C ARG A 271 -0.39 85.17 -12.12
N HIS A 272 0.37 84.82 -11.08
CA HIS A 272 1.29 85.73 -10.41
C HIS A 272 2.36 86.27 -11.36
N LEU A 273 3.07 85.40 -12.07
CA LEU A 273 4.10 85.78 -13.04
C LEU A 273 3.54 86.62 -14.19
N ARG A 274 2.31 86.37 -14.66
CA ARG A 274 1.67 87.23 -15.65
C ARG A 274 1.42 88.63 -15.12
N LEU A 275 1.00 88.74 -13.86
CA LEU A 275 0.74 90.00 -13.17
C LEU A 275 2.05 90.77 -12.95
N GLU A 276 3.11 90.07 -12.50
CA GLU A 276 4.46 90.62 -12.37
C GLU A 276 5.05 91.03 -13.72
N LEU A 277 4.82 90.28 -14.80
CA LEU A 277 5.31 90.60 -16.15
C LEU A 277 4.54 91.79 -16.73
N GLU A 278 3.25 91.92 -16.43
CA GLU A 278 2.45 93.09 -16.78
C GLU A 278 2.88 94.34 -15.99
N GLU A 279 3.19 94.18 -14.70
CA GLU A 279 3.80 95.21 -13.86
C GLU A 279 5.21 95.60 -14.34
N ALA A 280 6.03 94.65 -14.76
CA ALA A 280 7.37 94.87 -15.29
C ALA A 280 7.34 95.51 -16.69
N ARG A 281 6.40 95.10 -17.56
CA ARG A 281 6.11 95.75 -18.85
C ARG A 281 5.68 97.20 -18.67
N ASN A 282 4.93 97.48 -17.60
CA ASN A 282 4.55 98.85 -17.24
C ASN A 282 5.69 99.63 -16.59
N ARG A 283 6.73 98.96 -16.04
CA ARG A 283 7.81 99.62 -15.30
C ARG A 283 9.07 99.92 -16.11
N MET A 284 9.43 99.22 -17.19
CA MET A 284 10.63 99.60 -17.98
C MET A 284 10.66 99.22 -19.47
N ARG A 285 11.06 100.20 -20.29
CA ARG A 285 11.93 100.07 -21.48
C ARG A 285 13.12 101.05 -21.28
N PRO A 286 14.34 100.80 -21.78
CA PRO A 286 15.20 99.61 -21.63
C PRO A 286 16.56 99.98 -20.99
N GLU A 287 17.27 99.07 -20.30
CA GLU A 287 18.72 98.91 -20.50
C GLU A 287 19.27 97.62 -19.87
N ARG A 288 20.36 97.17 -20.50
CA ARG A 288 21.21 95.99 -20.30
C ARG A 288 21.80 95.94 -18.88
N THR A 289 22.44 94.89 -18.35
CA THR A 289 23.33 93.89 -18.93
C THR A 289 23.65 92.83 -17.85
N SER A 290 23.96 91.62 -18.31
CA SER A 290 25.03 90.74 -17.81
C SER A 290 24.93 90.07 -16.44
N GLY A 291 25.00 88.74 -16.51
CA GLY A 291 26.02 88.00 -15.77
C GLY A 291 25.54 87.29 -14.52
N SER A 292 25.33 85.99 -14.61
CA SER A 292 25.59 85.10 -13.48
C SER A 292 26.27 83.82 -13.97
N VAL A 293 27.60 83.82 -13.86
CA VAL A 293 28.46 82.65 -13.97
C VAL A 293 28.75 82.19 -12.54
N LEU A 294 27.82 81.47 -11.92
CA LEU A 294 28.00 80.87 -10.60
C LEU A 294 27.19 79.56 -10.53
N GLY A 295 27.71 78.49 -11.15
CA GLY A 295 27.12 77.15 -11.07
C GLY A 295 28.11 76.00 -11.23
N LEU A 296 29.41 76.29 -11.34
CA LEU A 296 30.42 75.28 -11.68
C LEU A 296 30.87 74.44 -10.47
N SER A 297 30.73 74.93 -9.24
CA SER A 297 31.18 74.21 -8.03
C SER A 297 30.21 73.09 -7.61
N ASP A 298 28.91 73.34 -7.67
CA ASP A 298 27.86 72.38 -7.24
C ASP A 298 27.70 71.23 -8.25
N SER A 299 27.97 71.53 -9.52
CA SER A 299 28.02 70.52 -10.59
C SER A 299 29.20 69.57 -10.42
N GLU A 300 30.35 69.99 -9.88
CA GLU A 300 31.52 69.11 -9.71
C GLU A 300 31.34 68.12 -8.55
N ASP A 301 30.74 68.54 -7.43
CA ASP A 301 30.49 67.66 -6.29
C ASP A 301 29.36 66.66 -6.58
N ALA A 302 28.28 67.08 -7.25
CA ALA A 302 27.26 66.17 -7.78
C ALA A 302 27.86 65.16 -8.78
N GLN A 303 28.80 65.59 -9.62
CA GLN A 303 29.52 64.69 -10.54
C GLN A 303 30.38 63.67 -9.79
N ARG A 304 31.03 64.06 -8.69
CA ARG A 304 31.84 63.15 -7.86
C ARG A 304 30.98 62.12 -7.13
N GLU A 305 29.85 62.52 -6.55
CA GLU A 305 28.91 61.59 -5.93
C GLU A 305 28.28 60.63 -6.93
N ALA A 306 27.89 61.13 -8.11
CA ALA A 306 27.42 60.29 -9.21
C ALA A 306 28.49 59.27 -9.64
N ASN A 307 29.76 59.69 -9.77
CA ASN A 307 30.86 58.80 -10.10
C ASN A 307 31.13 57.74 -9.02
N LYS A 308 30.97 58.10 -7.74
CA LYS A 308 31.09 57.16 -6.61
C LYS A 308 29.99 56.10 -6.63
N LEU A 309 28.74 56.52 -6.79
CA LEU A 309 27.60 55.60 -6.95
C LEU A 309 27.79 54.68 -8.16
N LEU A 310 28.27 55.22 -9.27
CA LEU A 310 28.54 54.46 -10.49
C LEU A 310 29.65 53.42 -10.29
N ALA A 311 30.66 53.71 -9.46
CA ALA A 311 31.67 52.73 -9.05
C ALA A 311 31.09 51.63 -8.15
N ASP A 312 30.24 51.97 -7.18
CA ASP A 312 29.57 51.01 -6.30
C ASP A 312 28.62 50.08 -7.08
N TYR A 313 27.85 50.62 -8.03
CA TYR A 313 26.99 49.81 -8.90
C TYR A 313 27.79 48.92 -9.84
N LYS A 314 28.92 49.39 -10.38
CA LYS A 314 29.83 48.54 -11.17
C LYS A 314 30.37 47.37 -10.33
N PHE A 315 30.77 47.61 -9.08
CA PHE A 315 31.24 46.54 -8.21
C PHE A 315 30.15 45.53 -7.87
N LYS A 316 28.93 46.01 -7.56
CA LYS A 316 27.77 45.15 -7.31
C LYS A 316 27.40 44.31 -8.54
N LEU A 317 27.43 44.92 -9.73
CA LEU A 317 27.21 44.22 -10.99
C LEU A 317 28.25 43.12 -11.20
N GLN A 318 29.53 43.43 -11.02
CA GLN A 318 30.62 42.46 -11.17
C GLN A 318 30.51 41.29 -10.21
N LYS A 319 30.08 41.55 -8.96
CA LYS A 319 29.81 40.51 -7.97
C LYS A 319 28.61 39.63 -8.37
N ALA A 320 27.52 40.25 -8.84
CA ALA A 320 26.35 39.51 -9.32
C ALA A 320 26.67 38.67 -10.57
N GLU A 321 27.52 39.17 -11.47
CA GLU A 321 28.01 38.43 -12.64
C GLU A 321 28.86 37.21 -12.23
N GLN A 322 29.73 37.38 -11.23
CA GLN A 322 30.50 36.27 -10.67
C GLN A 322 29.58 35.22 -10.02
N ASP A 323 28.62 35.65 -9.19
CA ASP A 323 27.65 34.77 -8.56
C ASP A 323 26.81 34.02 -9.61
N MET A 324 26.37 34.71 -10.67
CA MET A 324 25.67 34.09 -11.80
C MET A 324 26.50 33.00 -12.49
N SER A 325 27.80 33.24 -12.70
CA SER A 325 28.71 32.23 -13.27
C SER A 325 28.85 31.00 -12.37
N THR A 326 28.95 31.19 -11.05
CA THR A 326 29.01 30.06 -10.11
C THR A 326 27.71 29.26 -10.10
N LEU A 327 26.56 29.93 -10.10
CA LEU A 327 25.25 29.29 -10.15
C LEU A 327 25.07 28.50 -11.46
N GLN A 328 25.46 29.07 -12.60
CA GLN A 328 25.44 28.35 -13.88
C GLN A 328 26.28 27.06 -13.84
N ALA A 329 27.48 27.10 -13.24
CA ALA A 329 28.30 25.91 -13.08
C ALA A 329 27.63 24.85 -12.18
N THR A 330 26.94 25.27 -11.11
CA THR A 330 26.18 24.34 -10.26
C THR A 330 24.99 23.73 -10.99
N VAL A 331 24.25 24.51 -11.78
CA VAL A 331 23.14 24.04 -12.61
C VAL A 331 23.62 22.99 -13.60
N ALA A 332 24.69 23.26 -14.36
CA ALA A 332 25.25 22.31 -15.32
C ALA A 332 25.67 20.98 -14.67
N ARG A 333 26.21 21.02 -13.44
CA ARG A 333 26.56 19.82 -12.67
C ARG A 333 25.32 19.04 -12.24
N LEU A 334 24.28 19.74 -11.76
CA LEU A 334 23.01 19.13 -11.36
C LEU A 334 22.27 18.52 -12.56
N GLU A 335 22.25 19.20 -13.70
CA GLU A 335 21.69 18.67 -14.95
C GLU A 335 22.39 17.38 -15.37
N SER A 336 23.72 17.36 -15.32
CA SER A 336 24.51 16.15 -15.59
C SER A 336 24.19 15.01 -14.61
N GLN A 337 23.92 15.33 -13.34
CA GLN A 337 23.54 14.35 -12.33
C GLN A 337 22.12 13.80 -12.58
N VAL A 338 21.18 14.65 -12.96
CA VAL A 338 19.82 14.25 -13.34
C VAL A 338 19.84 13.32 -14.54
N ILE A 339 20.64 13.60 -15.57
CA ILE A 339 20.78 12.74 -16.74
C ILE A 339 21.29 11.34 -16.33
N ARG A 340 22.32 11.27 -15.48
CA ARG A 340 22.85 9.99 -14.98
C ARG A 340 21.81 9.21 -14.17
N TYR A 341 21.08 9.86 -13.27
CA TYR A 341 20.05 9.19 -12.48
C TYR A 341 18.87 8.72 -13.32
N LYS A 342 18.45 9.49 -14.34
CA LYS A 342 17.43 9.05 -15.30
C LYS A 342 17.88 7.79 -16.04
N SER A 343 19.08 7.79 -16.59
CA SER A 343 19.63 6.61 -17.29
C SER A 343 19.76 5.39 -16.38
N ALA A 344 20.19 5.57 -15.13
CA ALA A 344 20.27 4.50 -14.15
C ALA A 344 18.87 3.95 -13.78
N ALA A 345 17.86 4.82 -13.63
CA ALA A 345 16.49 4.42 -13.36
C ALA A 345 15.89 3.62 -14.54
N GLU A 346 16.07 4.10 -15.78
CA GLU A 346 15.63 3.39 -16.98
C GLU A 346 16.30 2.02 -17.14
N ALA A 347 17.59 1.90 -16.79
CA ALA A 347 18.29 0.62 -16.78
C ALA A 347 17.73 -0.34 -15.72
N SER A 348 17.43 0.18 -14.52
CA SER A 348 16.82 -0.60 -13.43
C SER A 348 15.41 -1.08 -13.79
N GLU A 349 14.61 -0.25 -14.45
CA GLU A 349 13.25 -0.61 -14.88
C GLU A 349 13.27 -1.75 -15.90
N LYS A 350 14.19 -1.68 -16.89
CA LYS A 350 14.39 -2.77 -17.86
C LYS A 350 14.80 -4.07 -17.19
N ALA A 351 15.73 -4.02 -16.23
CA ALA A 351 16.16 -5.20 -15.48
C ALA A 351 15.00 -5.81 -14.65
N GLU A 352 14.14 -4.98 -14.06
CA GLU A 352 12.96 -5.45 -13.32
C GLU A 352 11.97 -6.18 -14.24
N ASP A 353 11.75 -5.66 -15.45
CA ASP A 353 10.85 -6.28 -16.42
C ASP A 353 11.40 -7.62 -16.95
N GLU A 354 12.70 -7.73 -17.18
CA GLU A 354 13.36 -9.00 -17.50
C GLU A 354 13.17 -10.03 -16.37
N LEU A 355 13.40 -9.64 -15.11
CA LEU A 355 13.18 -10.50 -13.94
C LEU A 355 11.72 -10.91 -13.78
N LYS A 356 10.75 -10.05 -14.12
CA LYS A 356 9.32 -10.41 -14.13
C LYS A 356 9.03 -11.48 -15.18
N VAL A 357 9.64 -11.39 -16.35
CA VAL A 357 9.49 -12.39 -17.43
C VAL A 357 10.11 -13.73 -16.99
N GLU A 358 11.33 -13.71 -16.43
CA GLU A 358 12.00 -14.90 -15.91
C GLU A 358 11.20 -15.55 -14.77
N LYS A 359 10.69 -14.77 -13.83
CA LYS A 359 9.81 -15.27 -12.76
C LYS A 359 8.60 -15.99 -13.32
N ARG A 360 7.94 -15.43 -14.34
CA ARG A 360 6.78 -16.07 -14.99
C ARG A 360 7.18 -17.35 -15.70
N LYS A 361 8.36 -17.40 -16.32
CA LYS A 361 8.90 -18.60 -16.97
C LYS A 361 9.16 -19.70 -15.94
N LEU A 362 9.92 -19.40 -14.88
CA LEU A 362 10.21 -20.33 -13.79
C LEU A 362 8.94 -20.83 -13.09
N GLN A 363 7.94 -19.97 -12.90
CA GLN A 363 6.65 -20.40 -12.35
C GLN A 363 5.91 -21.41 -13.24
N ARG A 364 6.03 -21.31 -14.57
CA ARG A 364 5.48 -22.31 -15.49
C ARG A 364 6.26 -23.62 -15.40
N GLU A 365 7.59 -23.54 -15.40
CA GLU A 365 8.46 -24.70 -15.26
C GLU A 365 8.21 -25.46 -13.96
N VAL A 366 8.05 -24.76 -12.83
CA VAL A 366 7.69 -25.36 -11.54
C VAL A 366 6.37 -26.11 -11.62
N ARG A 367 5.33 -25.51 -12.22
CA ARG A 367 4.02 -26.18 -12.38
C ARG A 367 4.12 -27.41 -13.27
N GLU A 368 4.90 -27.33 -14.34
CA GLU A 368 5.13 -28.47 -15.25
C GLU A 368 5.88 -29.60 -14.53
N SER A 369 6.93 -29.28 -13.77
CA SER A 369 7.64 -30.24 -12.95
C SER A 369 6.76 -30.87 -11.88
N GLN A 370 5.90 -30.08 -11.22
CA GLN A 370 4.92 -30.59 -10.25
C GLN A 370 3.94 -31.57 -10.91
N GLY A 371 3.39 -31.22 -12.08
CA GLY A 371 2.53 -32.15 -12.83
C GLY A 371 3.22 -33.46 -13.17
N ARG A 372 4.49 -33.42 -13.59
CA ARG A 372 5.28 -34.65 -13.84
C ARG A 372 5.50 -35.48 -12.57
N VAL A 373 5.69 -34.84 -11.42
CA VAL A 373 5.82 -35.54 -10.13
C VAL A 373 4.49 -36.24 -9.80
N GLU A 374 3.36 -35.55 -9.92
CA GLU A 374 2.03 -36.14 -9.69
C GLU A 374 1.76 -37.33 -10.62
N GLU A 375 2.09 -37.22 -11.91
CA GLU A 375 1.99 -38.32 -12.88
C GLU A 375 2.83 -39.53 -12.46
N LEU A 376 4.08 -39.31 -12.05
CA LEU A 376 4.96 -40.38 -11.58
C LEU A 376 4.48 -40.99 -10.26
N GLU A 377 3.97 -40.19 -9.33
CA GLU A 377 3.39 -40.66 -8.06
C GLU A 377 2.17 -41.54 -8.29
N THR A 378 1.27 -41.14 -9.20
CA THR A 378 0.10 -41.96 -9.56
C THR A 378 0.52 -43.27 -10.24
N ALA A 379 1.47 -43.23 -11.19
CA ALA A 379 2.02 -44.42 -11.83
C ALA A 379 2.67 -45.36 -10.82
N ASN A 380 3.44 -44.82 -9.88
CA ASN A 380 4.09 -45.60 -8.83
C ASN A 380 3.05 -46.25 -7.89
N SER A 381 2.03 -45.51 -7.48
CA SER A 381 0.91 -46.04 -6.69
C SER A 381 0.21 -47.21 -7.40
N HIS A 382 0.00 -47.12 -8.71
CA HIS A 382 -0.55 -48.22 -9.51
C HIS A 382 0.37 -49.43 -9.55
N LEU A 383 1.68 -49.25 -9.75
CA LEU A 383 2.67 -50.33 -9.76
C LEU A 383 2.76 -51.01 -8.38
N GLN A 384 2.72 -50.23 -7.30
CA GLN A 384 2.79 -50.73 -5.93
C GLN A 384 1.56 -51.60 -5.61
N ARG A 385 0.35 -51.17 -6.00
CA ARG A 385 -0.86 -52.01 -5.89
C ARG A 385 -0.76 -53.31 -6.70
N ARG A 386 -0.14 -53.30 -7.88
CA ARG A 386 0.08 -54.54 -8.68
C ARG A 386 1.09 -55.46 -8.00
N LEU A 387 2.17 -54.90 -7.45
CA LEU A 387 3.18 -55.63 -6.69
C LEU A 387 2.55 -56.33 -5.48
N ASP A 388 1.71 -55.62 -4.72
CA ASP A 388 1.06 -56.18 -3.53
C ASP A 388 0.10 -57.32 -3.89
N LYS A 389 -0.64 -57.21 -5.00
CA LYS A 389 -1.45 -58.31 -5.53
C LYS A 389 -0.60 -59.55 -5.86
N LEU A 390 0.56 -59.37 -6.49
CA LEU A 390 1.47 -60.46 -6.82
C LEU A 390 2.08 -61.09 -5.56
N LYS A 391 2.46 -60.28 -4.56
CA LYS A 391 2.94 -60.77 -3.25
C LYS A 391 1.87 -61.61 -2.56
N ASN A 392 0.63 -61.14 -2.55
CA ASN A 392 -0.49 -61.86 -1.96
C ASN A 392 -0.74 -63.18 -2.68
N ALA A 393 -0.77 -63.19 -4.02
CA ALA A 393 -0.91 -64.41 -4.82
C ALA A 393 0.21 -65.42 -4.54
N LYS A 394 1.47 -64.96 -4.47
CA LYS A 394 2.62 -65.80 -4.09
C LYS A 394 2.45 -66.38 -2.69
N SER A 395 2.01 -65.56 -1.72
CA SER A 395 1.80 -66.02 -0.35
C SER A 395 0.67 -67.03 -0.22
N ALA A 396 -0.39 -66.93 -1.03
CA ALA A 396 -1.47 -67.90 -1.08
C ALA A 396 -0.98 -69.24 -1.63
N LEU A 397 -0.25 -69.23 -2.76
CA LEU A 397 0.36 -70.44 -3.33
C LEU A 397 1.32 -71.13 -2.34
N LEU A 398 2.10 -70.35 -1.57
CA LEU A 398 3.00 -70.90 -0.55
C LEU A 398 2.27 -71.51 0.65
N LYS A 399 0.99 -71.18 0.89
CA LYS A 399 0.18 -71.80 1.95
C LYS A 399 -0.50 -73.11 1.49
N GLU A 400 -0.58 -73.33 0.18
CA GLU A 400 -1.17 -74.53 -0.43
C GLU A 400 -0.12 -75.65 -0.66
N LEU A 401 1.17 -75.32 -0.54
CA LEU A 401 2.31 -76.25 -0.50
C LEU A 401 2.61 -76.64 0.94
#